data_AF-A0A954R9Z3-F1
#
_entry.id   AF-A0A954R9Z3-F1
#
_cell.length_a   1.000
_cell.length_b   1.000
_cell.length_c   1.000
_cell.angle_alpha   90.00
_cell.angle_beta   90.00
_cell.angle_gamma   90.00
#
_symmetry.space_group_name_H-M   'P 1'
#
loop_
_entity.id
_entity.type
_entity.pdbx_description
1 polymer ?
#
loop_
_entity_poly.entity_id
_entity_poly.type
_entity_poly.pdbx_seq_one_letter_code
_entity_poly.pdbx_strand_id
1 'polypeptide(L)'
;IEPARQWDFFGCVFALGLVSTMFFGWLPLCLPELFPTSVRATGSGVTFNFGRVISALVILGTLGLVDTFAGDYARLGATTSWIYLLGAVAIWFLPQSARDESEEEARPESE
;
A
#
# COMPACT_ATOMS: atom_id res chain seq x y z
N ILE A 1 -8.21 28.89 18.05
CA ILE A 1 -8.32 27.70 17.18
C ILE A 1 -9.73 27.74 16.60
N GLU A 2 -9.89 28.06 15.32
CA GLU A 2 -11.22 28.09 14.69
C GLU A 2 -11.84 26.68 14.68
N PRO A 3 -13.12 26.54 15.08
CA PRO A 3 -13.78 25.23 15.18
C PRO A 3 -13.97 24.55 13.82
N ALA A 4 -14.06 25.30 12.72
CA ALA A 4 -14.15 24.76 11.36
C ALA A 4 -12.93 23.88 10.99
N ARG A 5 -11.72 24.36 11.33
CA ARG A 5 -10.47 23.65 11.03
C ARG A 5 -10.30 22.32 11.78
N GLN A 6 -10.98 22.17 12.92
CA GLN A 6 -10.94 20.95 13.72
C GLN A 6 -11.74 19.81 13.07
N TRP A 7 -12.90 20.12 12.48
CA TRP A 7 -13.70 19.13 11.74
C TRP A 7 -12.99 18.69 10.46
N ASP A 8 -12.33 19.61 9.76
CA ASP A 8 -11.51 19.30 8.58
C ASP A 8 -10.38 18.32 8.94
N PHE A 9 -9.69 18.55 10.05
CA PHE A 9 -8.64 17.65 10.53
C PHE A 9 -9.17 16.24 10.82
N PHE A 10 -10.28 16.12 11.56
CA PHE A 10 -10.87 14.81 11.85
C PHE A 10 -11.36 14.10 10.59
N GLY A 11 -11.97 14.83 9.65
CA GLY A 11 -12.39 14.29 8.36
C GLY A 11 -11.21 13.76 7.55
N CYS A 12 -10.12 14.54 7.45
CA CYS A 12 -8.91 14.12 6.74
C CYS A 12 -8.25 12.90 7.39
N VAL A 13 -8.09 12.87 8.72
CA VAL A 13 -7.49 11.73 9.43
C VAL A 13 -8.35 10.48 9.30
N PHE A 14 -9.68 10.61 9.38
CA PHE A 14 -10.59 9.50 9.16
C PHE A 14 -10.50 8.95 7.74
N ALA A 15 -10.53 9.81 6.72
CA ALA A 15 -10.41 9.40 5.32
C ALA A 15 -9.05 8.73 5.05
N LEU A 16 -7.96 9.29 5.58
CA LEU A 16 -6.62 8.75 5.44
C LEU A 16 -6.51 7.37 6.12
N GLY A 17 -7.07 7.23 7.33
CA GLY A 17 -7.13 5.95 8.05
C GLY A 17 -7.95 4.90 7.31
N LEU A 18 -9.10 5.28 6.75
CA LEU A 18 -9.96 4.39 5.97
C LEU A 18 -9.25 3.90 4.70
N VAL A 19 -8.67 4.82 3.91
CA VAL A 19 -7.93 4.47 2.69
C VAL A 19 -6.73 3.59 3.02
N SER A 20 -5.96 3.93 4.06
CA SER A 20 -4.81 3.14 4.50
C SER A 20 -5.21 1.73 4.90
N THR A 21 -6.27 1.58 5.71
CA THR A 21 -6.75 0.28 6.18
C THR A 21 -7.29 -0.57 5.03
N MET A 22 -8.01 0.05 4.10
CA MET A 22 -8.52 -0.62 2.91
C MET A 22 -7.38 -1.12 2.01
N PHE A 23 -6.32 -0.31 1.86
CA PHE A 23 -5.12 -0.68 1.12
C PHE A 23 -4.37 -1.84 1.78
N PHE A 24 -4.08 -1.74 3.08
CA PHE A 24 -3.37 -2.78 3.85
C PHE A 24 -4.21 -4.04 4.09
N GLY A 25 -5.54 -3.96 4.07
CA GLY A 25 -6.42 -5.12 4.20
C GLY A 25 -6.57 -5.88 2.89
N TRP A 26 -6.58 -5.17 1.75
CA TRP A 26 -6.80 -5.77 0.43
C TRP A 26 -5.51 -6.36 -0.18
N LEU A 27 -4.37 -5.66 -0.07
CA LEU A 27 -3.10 -6.09 -0.67
C LEU A 27 -2.63 -7.49 -0.25
N PRO A 28 -2.67 -7.85 1.05
CA PRO A 28 -2.30 -9.19 1.51
C PRO A 28 -3.31 -10.27 1.13
N LEU A 29 -4.53 -9.90 0.72
CA LEU A 29 -5.56 -10.82 0.24
C LEU A 29 -5.34 -11.18 -1.24
N CYS A 30 -4.92 -10.22 -2.07
CA CYS A 30 -4.57 -10.48 -3.47
C CYS A 30 -3.25 -11.26 -3.64
N LEU A 31 -2.32 -11.10 -2.69
CA LEU A 31 -1.03 -11.79 -2.73
C LEU A 31 -1.11 -13.33 -2.78
N PRO A 32 -1.86 -14.03 -1.89
CA PRO A 32 -1.99 -15.48 -1.93
C PRO A 32 -2.82 -16.01 -3.11
N GLU A 33 -3.65 -15.17 -3.74
CA GLU A 33 -4.38 -15.51 -4.96
C GLU A 33 -3.50 -15.45 -6.22
N LEU A 34 -2.47 -14.61 -6.21
CA LEU A 34 -1.56 -14.44 -7.34
C LEU A 34 -0.47 -15.53 -7.44
N PHE A 35 -0.34 -16.38 -6.43
CA PHE A 35 0.73 -17.38 -6.37
C PHE A 35 0.19 -18.81 -6.48
N PRO A 36 0.77 -19.66 -7.34
CA PRO A 36 0.42 -21.07 -7.42
C PRO A 36 0.60 -21.75 -6.06
N THR A 37 -0.22 -22.77 -5.81
CA THR A 37 -0.33 -23.46 -4.51
C THR A 37 1.01 -23.99 -3.98
N SER A 38 1.95 -24.29 -4.88
CA SER A 38 3.31 -24.74 -4.59
C SER A 38 4.24 -23.67 -3.98
N VAL A 39 4.05 -22.40 -4.30
CA VAL A 39 4.94 -21.29 -3.90
C VAL A 39 4.26 -20.23 -3.03
N ARG A 40 2.95 -20.36 -2.77
CA ARG A 40 2.13 -19.39 -2.03
C ARG A 40 2.71 -18.95 -0.67
N ALA A 41 3.28 -19.88 0.10
CA ALA A 41 3.88 -19.57 1.41
C ALA A 41 5.15 -18.72 1.27
N THR A 42 6.01 -19.05 0.31
CA THR A 42 7.27 -18.34 0.06
C THR A 42 7.02 -16.98 -0.60
N GLY A 43 6.12 -16.90 -1.58
CA GLY A 43 5.78 -15.68 -2.31
C GLY A 43 5.14 -14.60 -1.42
N SER A 44 4.21 -14.99 -0.55
CA SER A 44 3.62 -14.08 0.45
C SER A 44 4.67 -13.58 1.45
N GLY A 45 5.56 -14.47 1.93
CA GLY A 45 6.65 -14.10 2.84
C GLY A 45 7.66 -13.14 2.23
N VAL A 46 8.11 -13.36 0.99
CA VAL A 46 9.06 -12.47 0.30
C VAL A 46 8.43 -11.09 0.07
N THR A 47 7.19 -11.04 -0.44
CA THR A 47 6.52 -9.77 -0.71
C THR A 47 6.31 -8.96 0.57
N PHE A 48 5.95 -9.63 1.66
CA PHE A 48 5.73 -8.95 2.94
C PHE A 48 7.03 -8.38 3.54
N ASN A 49 8.15 -9.09 3.40
CA ASN A 49 9.45 -8.57 3.81
C ASN A 49 9.92 -7.41 2.92
N PHE A 50 9.68 -7.49 1.61
CA PHE A 50 10.03 -6.42 0.68
C PHE A 50 9.24 -5.13 0.97
N GLY A 51 7.95 -5.26 1.27
CA GLY A 51 7.11 -4.13 1.70
C GLY A 51 7.66 -3.41 2.94
N ARG A 52 8.23 -4.17 3.90
CA ARG A 52 8.88 -3.58 5.09
C ARG A 52 10.16 -2.82 4.76
N VAL A 53 10.98 -3.35 3.85
CA VAL A 53 12.20 -2.66 3.40
C VAL A 53 11.83 -1.34 2.70
N ILE A 54 10.86 -1.37 1.79
CA ILE A 54 10.38 -0.16 1.11
C ILE A 54 9.83 0.84 2.14
N SER A 55 9.03 0.38 3.10
CA SER A 55 8.47 1.23 4.16
C SER A 55 9.58 1.89 4.99
N ALA A 56 10.64 1.15 5.34
CA ALA A 56 11.77 1.69 6.06
C ALA A 56 12.50 2.78 5.24
N LEU A 57 12.72 2.56 3.95
CA LEU A 57 13.34 3.57 3.06
C LEU A 57 12.49 4.85 2.96
N VAL A 58 11.17 4.71 2.85
CA VAL A 58 10.24 5.84 2.82
C VAL A 58 10.31 6.65 4.12
N ILE A 59 10.31 5.98 5.27
CA ILE A 59 10.39 6.65 6.58
C ILE A 59 11.74 7.37 6.72
N LEU A 60 12.84 6.72 6.34
CA LEU A 60 14.17 7.33 6.35
C LEU A 60 14.23 8.57 5.45
N GLY A 61 13.65 8.53 4.25
CA GLY A 61 13.54 9.69 3.38
C GLY A 61 12.69 10.82 3.98
N THR A 62 11.59 10.45 4.65
CA THR A 62 10.70 11.42 5.32
C THR A 62 11.40 12.13 6.48
N LEU A 63 12.27 11.44 7.22
CA LEU A 63 13.07 12.04 8.31
C LEU A 63 14.00 13.14 7.79
N GLY A 64 14.65 12.94 6.65
CA GLY A 64 15.47 13.99 6.01
C GLY A 64 14.63 15.14 5.46
N LEU A 65 13.38 14.86 5.05
CA LEU A 65 12.45 15.86 4.54
C LEU A 65 11.96 16.81 5.65
N VAL A 66 11.80 16.30 6.88
CA VAL A 66 11.37 17.11 8.04
C VAL A 66 12.32 18.30 8.28
N ASP A 67 13.62 18.08 8.11
CA ASP A 67 14.65 19.11 8.26
C ASP A 67 14.51 20.21 7.19
N THR A 68 14.24 19.82 5.94
CA THR A 68 14.04 20.78 4.82
C THR A 68 12.75 21.60 4.91
N PHE A 69 11.72 21.11 5.62
CA PHE A 69 10.43 21.80 5.76
C PHE A 69 10.32 22.65 7.04
N ALA A 70 11.42 22.87 7.77
CA ALA A 70 11.50 23.74 8.95
C ALA A 70 10.43 23.47 10.02
N GLY A 71 9.96 22.22 10.15
CA GLY A 71 8.95 21.82 11.13
C GLY A 71 7.48 22.08 10.74
N ASP A 72 7.17 22.41 9.48
CA ASP A 72 5.78 22.48 9.02
C ASP A 72 5.18 21.07 8.78
N TYR A 73 4.65 20.49 9.86
CA TYR A 73 4.03 19.16 9.87
C TYR A 73 2.82 19.02 8.94
N ALA A 74 2.11 20.11 8.63
CA ALA A 74 0.96 20.07 7.74
C ALA A 74 1.39 19.81 6.29
N ARG A 75 2.45 20.49 5.84
CA ARG A 75 3.03 20.28 4.50
C ARG A 75 3.69 18.92 4.38
N LEU A 76 4.34 18.45 5.44
CA LEU A 76 4.92 17.10 5.48
C LEU A 76 3.84 16.03 5.31
N GLY A 77 2.74 16.12 6.08
CA GLY A 77 1.61 15.18 5.96
C GLY A 77 0.96 15.21 4.57
N ALA A 78 0.78 16.38 3.98
CA ALA A 78 0.25 16.51 2.63
C ALA A 78 1.17 15.88 1.57
N THR A 79 2.49 16.04 1.71
CA THR A 79 3.48 15.50 0.78
C THR A 79 3.58 13.99 0.90
N THR A 80 3.63 13.44 2.12
CA THR A 80 3.70 11.99 2.33
C THR A 80 2.42 11.27 1.90
N SER A 81 1.26 11.94 1.97
CA SER A 81 -0.02 11.36 1.52
C SER A 81 -0.04 11.00 0.03
N TRP A 82 0.81 11.61 -0.80
CA TRP A 82 0.96 11.22 -2.21
C TRP A 82 1.40 9.76 -2.40
N ILE A 83 2.00 9.14 -1.38
CA ILE A 83 2.37 7.73 -1.43
C ILE A 83 1.14 6.82 -1.63
N TYR A 84 -0.03 7.20 -1.14
CA TYR A 84 -1.26 6.45 -1.35
C TYR A 84 -1.71 6.50 -2.82
N LEU A 85 -1.54 7.65 -3.49
CA LEU A 85 -1.80 7.78 -4.92
C LEU A 85 -0.79 6.96 -5.74
N LEU A 86 0.50 7.03 -5.40
CA LEU A 86 1.52 6.20 -6.04
C LEU A 86 1.24 4.71 -5.86
N GLY A 87 0.84 4.29 -4.66
CA GLY A 87 0.42 2.92 -4.38
C GLY A 87 -0.79 2.51 -5.23
N ALA A 88 -1.80 3.35 -5.35
CA ALA A 88 -2.98 3.09 -6.17
C ALA A 88 -2.62 2.93 -7.66
N VAL A 89 -1.73 3.78 -8.19
CA VAL A 89 -1.23 3.66 -9.58
C VAL A 89 -0.40 2.38 -9.75
N ALA A 90 0.47 2.06 -8.79
CA ALA A 90 1.30 0.85 -8.85
C ALA A 90 0.47 -0.44 -8.91
N ILE A 91 -0.66 -0.49 -8.19
CA ILE A 91 -1.62 -1.61 -8.28
C ILE A 91 -2.25 -1.69 -9.68
N TRP A 92 -2.52 -0.56 -10.33
CA TRP A 92 -3.10 -0.59 -11.66
C TRP A 92 -2.14 -1.14 -12.72
N PHE A 93 -0.84 -0.99 -12.47
CA PHE A 93 0.23 -1.62 -13.24
C PHE A 93 0.50 -3.08 -12.88
N LEU A 94 -0.27 -3.70 -11.98
CA LEU A 94 -0.09 -5.11 -11.66
C LEU A 94 -0.32 -5.94 -12.94
N PRO A 95 0.72 -6.63 -13.44
CA PRO A 95 0.67 -7.27 -14.75
C PRO A 95 -0.33 -8.42 -14.75
N GLN A 96 -1.20 -8.40 -15.75
CA GLN A 96 -2.31 -9.34 -15.96
C GLN A 96 -1.83 -10.79 -16.13
N SER A 97 -0.57 -10.98 -16.52
CA SER A 97 0.07 -12.28 -16.72
C SER A 97 0.12 -13.15 -15.46
N ALA A 98 0.16 -12.54 -14.27
CA ALA A 98 0.17 -13.30 -13.01
C ALA A 98 -1.21 -13.85 -12.63
N ARG A 99 -2.30 -13.32 -13.22
CA ARG A 99 -3.66 -13.84 -13.06
C ARG A 99 -3.93 -15.04 -13.98
N ASP A 100 -3.52 -14.94 -15.24
CA ASP A 100 -3.78 -15.99 -16.24
C ASP A 100 -3.10 -17.33 -15.88
N GLU A 101 -1.89 -17.31 -15.32
CA GLU A 101 -1.20 -18.53 -14.86
C GLU A 101 -1.92 -19.22 -13.70
N SER A 102 -2.58 -18.46 -12.82
CA SER A 102 -3.31 -19.02 -11.67
C SER A 102 -4.67 -19.63 -12.03
N GLU A 103 -5.36 -19.07 -13.04
CA GLU A 103 -6.62 -19.62 -13.55
C GLU A 103 -6.40 -20.89 -14.37
N GLU A 104 -5.31 -20.97 -15.13
CA GLU A 104 -4.97 -22.15 -15.93
C GLU A 104 -4.58 -23.35 -15.05
N GLU A 105 -3.88 -23.13 -13.93
CA GLU A 105 -3.51 -24.19 -12.98
C GLU A 105 -4.65 -24.60 -12.02
N ALA A 106 -5.68 -23.75 -11.88
CA ALA A 106 -6.90 -24.07 -11.13
C ALA A 106 -7.95 -24.83 -11.96
N ARG A 107 -7.73 -25.04 -13.26
CA ARG A 107 -8.59 -25.88 -14.09
C ARG A 107 -8.39 -27.34 -13.68
N PRO A 108 -9.37 -28.02 -13.07
CA PRO A 108 -9.25 -29.45 -12.83
C PRO A 108 -9.18 -30.12 -14.21
N GLU A 109 -8.14 -30.92 -14.44
CA GLU A 109 -8.11 -31.83 -15.59
C GLU A 109 -9.37 -32.68 -15.53
N SER A 110 -10.27 -32.44 -16.48
CA SER A 110 -11.42 -33.27 -16.72
C SER A 110 -10.96 -34.49 -17.51
N GLU A 111 -10.69 -35.59 -16.80
CA GLU A 111 -10.77 -36.96 -17.32
C GLU A 111 -11.78 -37.78 -16.53
#